data_AF-A0A508B476-F1
#
_entry.id   AF-A0A508B476-F1
#
_cell.length_a   1.000
_cell.length_b   1.000
_cell.length_c   1.000
_cell.angle_alpha   90.00
_cell.angle_beta   90.00
_cell.angle_gamma   90.00
#
_symmetry.space_group_name_H-M   'P 1'
#
loop_
_entity.id
_entity.type
_entity.pdbx_description
1 polymer ?
#
loop_
_entity_poly.entity_id
_entity_poly.type
_entity_poly.pdbx_seq_one_letter_code
_entity_poly.pdbx_strand_id
1 'polypeptide(L)' 'MSTAPDIREVAVLGATGSIGGSALDVIARHPDRLRASVLAAGRNVEALIAL' A
#
# COMPACT_ATOMS: atom_id res chain seq x y z
N MET A 1 16.21 -19.83 10.37
CA MET A 1 14.93 -20.47 10.02
C MET A 1 13.84 -19.47 10.41
N SER A 2 13.27 -18.73 9.44
CA SER A 2 12.06 -17.92 9.67
C SER A 2 10.92 -18.66 8.99
N THR A 3 9.93 -19.08 9.77
CA THR A 3 8.79 -19.91 9.34
C THR A 3 7.49 -19.11 9.23
N ALA A 4 7.59 -17.77 9.21
CA ALA A 4 6.47 -16.91 8.83
C ALA A 4 6.53 -16.67 7.31
N PRO A 5 5.39 -16.60 6.60
CA PRO A 5 5.41 -16.10 5.23
C PRO A 5 6.01 -14.70 5.25
N ASP A 6 7.11 -14.47 4.51
CA ASP A 6 7.72 -13.15 4.42
C ASP A 6 6.77 -12.22 3.65
N ILE A 7 5.93 -11.52 4.42
CA ILE A 7 5.08 -10.45 3.91
C ILE A 7 5.98 -9.39 3.27
N ARG A 8 5.75 -9.09 2.01
CA ARG A 8 6.48 -8.05 1.30
C ARG A 8 5.91 -6.70 1.68
N GLU A 9 6.74 -5.89 2.31
CA GLU A 9 6.44 -4.50 2.65
C GLU A 9 6.61 -3.61 1.41
N VAL A 10 5.57 -2.85 1.08
CA VAL A 10 5.51 -2.00 -0.12
C VAL A 10 5.33 -0.54 0.29
N ALA A 11 6.16 0.33 -0.28
CA ALA A 11 5.98 1.78 -0.21
C ALA A 11 5.22 2.27 -1.45
N VAL A 12 4.10 2.96 -1.26
CA VAL A 12 3.26 3.50 -2.33
C VAL A 12 3.44 5.01 -2.41
N LEU A 13 4.20 5.45 -3.41
CA LEU A 13 4.44 6.88 -3.70
C LEU A 13 3.41 7.37 -4.72
N GLY A 14 2.52 8.28 -4.31
CA GLY A 14 1.35 8.67 -5.09
C GLY A 14 0.12 7.81 -4.82
N ALA A 15 -0.08 7.40 -3.55
CA ALA A 15 -1.16 6.52 -3.10
C ALA A 15 -2.57 7.00 -3.49
N THR A 16 -2.78 8.31 -3.60
CA THR A 16 -4.06 8.91 -4.01
C THR A 16 -4.23 9.08 -5.52
N GLY A 17 -3.25 8.63 -6.32
CA GLY A 17 -3.33 8.63 -7.78
C GLY A 17 -3.98 7.36 -8.32
N SER A 18 -4.28 7.33 -9.62
CA SER A 18 -4.90 6.15 -10.27
C SER A 18 -4.09 4.86 -10.07
N ILE A 19 -2.77 4.92 -10.29
CA ILE A 19 -1.89 3.75 -10.11
C ILE A 19 -1.72 3.41 -8.63
N GLY A 20 -1.60 4.42 -7.76
CA GLY A 20 -1.48 4.20 -6.32
C GLY A 20 -2.69 3.49 -5.74
N GLY A 21 -3.90 3.96 -6.07
CA GLY A 21 -5.15 3.30 -5.66
C GLY A 21 -5.25 1.88 -6.21
N SER A 22 -4.95 1.67 -7.49
CA SER A 22 -4.93 0.33 -8.08
C SER A 22 -3.92 -0.61 -7.42
N ALA A 23 -2.75 -0.09 -7.01
CA ALA A 23 -1.75 -0.87 -6.29
C ALA A 23 -2.23 -1.23 -4.87
N LEU A 24 -2.89 -0.31 -4.18
CA LEU A 24 -3.51 -0.56 -2.87
C LEU A 24 -4.63 -1.61 -2.97
N ASP A 25 -5.43 -1.59 -4.03
CA ASP A 25 -6.44 -2.62 -4.28
C ASP A 25 -5.82 -4.02 -4.43
N VAL A 26 -4.66 -4.14 -5.07
CA VAL A 26 -3.94 -5.42 -5.19
C VAL A 26 -3.39 -5.85 -3.83
N ILE A 27 -2.82 -4.92 -3.05
CA ILE A 27 -2.33 -5.20 -1.70
C ILE A 27 -3.47 -5.70 -0.80
N ALA A 28 -4.63 -5.03 -0.84
CA ALA A 28 -5.81 -5.40 -0.05
C ALA A 28 -6.36 -6.79 -0.38
N ARG A 29 -6.19 -7.26 -1.64
CA ARG A 29 -6.60 -8.61 -2.07
C ARG A 29 -5.60 -9.71 -1.69
N HIS A 30 -4.38 -9.36 -1.30
CA HIS A 30 -3.31 -10.32 -0.97
C HIS A 30 -2.64 -10.02 0.39
N PRO A 31 -3.41 -9.91 1.49
CA PRO A 31 -2.89 -9.51 2.80
C PRO A 31 -1.93 -10.54 3.42
N ASP A 32 -1.95 -11.79 2.95
CA ASP A 32 -1.03 -12.86 3.35
C ASP A 32 0.37 -12.72 2.70
N ARG A 33 0.51 -11.86 1.68
CA ARG A 33 1.73 -11.73 0.88
C ARG A 33 2.25 -10.30 0.81
N LEU A 34 1.39 -9.30 0.94
CA LEU A 34 1.69 -7.89 0.72
C LEU A 34 1.19 -7.04 1.89
N ARG A 35 1.96 -6.02 2.24
CA ARG A 35 1.53 -4.97 3.17
C ARG A 35 2.01 -3.61 2.70
N ALA A 36 1.12 -2.61 2.70
CA ALA A 36 1.51 -1.23 2.49
C ALA A 36 2.10 -0.69 3.79
N SER A 37 3.42 -0.46 3.84
CA SER A 37 4.11 0.08 5.03
C SER A 37 4.25 1.60 4.99
N VAL A 38 4.26 2.19 3.79
CA VAL A 38 4.40 3.63 3.59
C VAL A 38 3.40 4.08 2.54
N LEU A 39 2.65 5.12 2.86
CA LEU A 39 1.78 5.85 1.94
C LEU A 39 2.31 7.28 1.80
N ALA A 40 2.50 7.72 0.57
CA ALA A 40 2.81 9.12 0.28
C ALA A 40 1.87 9.65 -0.81
N ALA A 41 1.46 10.90 -0.68
CA ALA A 41 0.69 11.62 -1.68
C ALA A 41 1.20 13.06 -1.80
N GLY A 42 0.99 13.68 -2.96
CA GLY A 42 1.42 15.06 -3.21
C GLY A 42 0.57 16.09 -2.47
N ARG A 43 -0.55 16.49 -3.08
CA ARG A 43 -1.41 17.58 -2.56
C ARG A 43 -2.76 17.14 -1.99
N ASN A 44 -3.17 15.89 -2.23
CA ASN A 44 -4.48 15.41 -1.81
C ASN A 44 -4.41 14.79 -0.42
N VAL A 45 -4.27 15.66 0.60
CA VAL A 45 -4.06 15.25 1.99
C VAL A 45 -5.29 14.55 2.57
N GLU A 46 -6.49 15.05 2.26
CA GLU A 46 -7.75 14.46 2.73
C GLU A 46 -7.91 13.02 2.21
N ALA A 47 -7.65 12.80 0.92
CA ALA A 47 -7.68 11.44 0.38
C ALA A 47 -6.60 10.55 0.98
N LEU A 48 -5.41 11.08 1.31
CA LEU A 48 -4.36 10.30 1.96
C LEU A 48 -4.74 9.88 3.39
N ILE A 49 -5.44 10.75 4.13
CA ILE A 49 -5.94 10.45 5.48
C ILE A 49 -7.05 9.38 5.45
N ALA A 50 -7.80 9.30 4.36
CA ALA A 50 -8.88 8.35 4.19
C ALA A 50 -8.44 6.94 3.75
N LEU A 51 -7.14 6.73 3.46
CA LEU A 51 -6.55 5.44 3.10
C LEU A 51 -6.06 4.68 4.35
#